data_AF-A0A293MLB1-F1
#
_entry.id   AF-A0A293MLB1-F1
#
_cell.length_a   1.000
_cell.length_b   1.000
_cell.length_c   1.000
_cell.angle_alpha   90.00
_cell.angle_beta   90.00
_cell.angle_gamma   90.00
#
_symmetry.space_group_name_H-M   'P 1'
#
loop_
_entity.id
_entity.type
_entity.pdbx_description
1 polymer ?
#
loop_
_entity_poly.entity_id
_entity_poly.type
_entity_poly.pdbx_seq_one_letter_code
_entity_poly.pdbx_strand_id
1 'polypeptide(L)'
;MDAALQNRLDNDISAQDEPEELAQFKQEFVEKEEQMKSLSDQVETYRSQNRHEAATRLDEQLQLMKARLEEISSKLKRFQRPNEFEPKIARLSNLLMEVEHGMKQLEVTSESPETIQDQLMQCMHFYKLLSEVKSEVELVSRQGRQIAEAGELGSPRE
;
A
#
# COMPACT_ATOMS: atom_id res chain seq x y z
N MET A 1 -9.93 16.61 6.32
CA MET A 1 -9.46 15.26 5.96
C MET A 1 -10.36 14.48 4.98
N ASP A 2 -11.48 13.88 5.40
CA ASP A 2 -12.21 12.84 4.62
C ASP A 2 -12.62 13.26 3.19
N ALA A 3 -13.30 14.40 3.04
CA ALA A 3 -13.70 14.91 1.72
C ALA A 3 -12.51 15.30 0.83
N ALA A 4 -11.41 15.77 1.43
CA ALA A 4 -10.19 16.11 0.71
C ALA A 4 -9.51 14.84 0.19
N LEU A 5 -9.34 13.82 1.06
CA LEU A 5 -8.83 12.50 0.67
C LEU A 5 -9.67 11.87 -0.44
N GLN A 6 -10.99 11.92 -0.31
CA GLN A 6 -11.90 11.40 -1.33
C GLN A 6 -11.69 12.13 -2.67
N ASN A 7 -11.62 13.46 -2.65
CA ASN A 7 -11.38 14.25 -3.85
C ASN A 7 -10.03 13.93 -4.52
N ARG A 8 -8.97 13.69 -3.75
CA ARG A 8 -7.67 13.28 -4.31
C ARG A 8 -7.74 11.92 -4.98
N LEU A 9 -8.37 10.95 -4.31
CA LEU A 9 -8.59 9.61 -4.85
C LEU A 9 -9.42 9.64 -6.13
N ASP A 10 -10.45 10.50 -6.20
CA ASP A 10 -11.30 10.63 -7.38
C ASP A 10 -10.60 11.32 -8.57
N ASN A 11 -9.54 12.09 -8.32
CA ASN A 11 -8.75 12.81 -9.35
C ASN A 11 -7.40 12.15 -9.65
N ASP A 12 -7.17 10.92 -9.18
CA ASP A 12 -5.94 10.16 -9.35
C ASP A 12 -4.65 10.87 -8.89
N ILE A 13 -4.75 11.75 -7.90
CA ILE A 13 -3.60 12.48 -7.35
C ILE A 13 -2.84 11.55 -6.39
N SER A 14 -1.53 11.38 -6.62
CA SER A 14 -0.68 10.54 -5.78
C SER A 14 -0.18 11.29 -4.56
N ALA A 15 -0.01 10.61 -3.42
CA ALA A 15 0.65 11.20 -2.25
C ALA A 15 2.11 11.60 -2.50
N GLN A 16 2.74 11.15 -3.59
CA GLN A 16 4.07 11.60 -4.01
C GLN A 16 4.04 13.00 -4.62
N ASP A 17 2.92 13.40 -5.21
CA ASP A 17 2.74 14.71 -5.82
C ASP A 17 2.47 15.78 -4.75
N GLU A 18 1.85 15.38 -3.63
CA GLU A 18 1.44 16.26 -2.52
C GLU A 18 1.99 15.77 -1.16
N PRO A 19 3.32 15.77 -0.94
CA PRO A 19 3.94 15.24 0.28
C PRO A 19 3.60 16.07 1.53
N GLU A 20 3.39 17.38 1.39
CA GLU A 20 2.98 18.26 2.49
C GLU A 20 1.55 17.95 2.95
N GLU A 21 0.63 17.71 2.03
CA GLU A 21 -0.76 17.35 2.34
C GLU A 21 -0.82 15.97 2.99
N LEU A 22 -0.01 15.00 2.53
CA LEU A 22 0.14 13.72 3.19
C LEU A 22 0.64 13.87 4.64
N ALA A 23 1.60 14.76 4.89
CA ALA A 23 2.10 15.02 6.23
C ALA A 23 1.01 15.66 7.13
N GLN A 24 0.24 16.61 6.59
CA GLN A 24 -0.89 17.21 7.30
C GLN A 24 -1.96 16.16 7.64
N PHE A 25 -2.34 15.29 6.71
CA PHE A 25 -3.31 14.23 7.00
C PHE A 25 -2.80 13.24 8.05
N LYS A 26 -1.51 12.89 8.05
CA LYS A 26 -0.92 12.06 9.10
C LYS A 26 -0.98 12.75 10.47
N GLN A 27 -0.66 14.03 10.53
CA GLN A 27 -0.73 14.81 11.77
C GLN A 27 -2.17 14.92 12.30
N GLU A 28 -3.13 15.28 11.43
CA GLU A 28 -4.55 15.30 11.77
C GLU A 28 -5.04 13.93 12.28
N PHE A 29 -4.54 12.84 11.70
CA PHE A 29 -4.89 11.48 12.13
C PHE A 29 -4.41 11.19 13.56
N VAL A 30 -3.14 11.48 13.86
CA VAL A 30 -2.57 11.31 15.21
C VAL A 30 -3.31 12.14 16.26
N GLU A 31 -3.62 13.40 15.95
CA GLU A 31 -4.38 14.26 16.85
C GLU A 31 -5.78 13.70 17.14
N LYS A 32 -6.42 13.08 16.15
CA LYS A 32 -7.73 12.43 16.32
C LYS A 32 -7.64 11.16 17.17
N GLU A 33 -6.58 10.38 17.03
CA GLU A 33 -6.33 9.22 17.89
C GLU A 33 -6.11 9.62 19.36
N GLU A 34 -5.33 10.67 19.61
CA GLU A 34 -5.13 11.21 20.95
C GLU A 34 -6.44 11.73 21.56
N GLN A 35 -7.27 12.43 20.78
CA GLN A 35 -8.60 12.86 21.20
C GLN A 35 -9.49 11.67 21.59
N MET A 36 -9.48 10.59 20.80
CA MET A 36 -10.25 9.38 21.14
C MET A 36 -9.74 8.72 22.41
N LYS A 37 -8.43 8.69 22.64
CA LYS A 37 -7.86 8.15 23.87
C LYS A 37 -8.32 8.94 25.10
N SER A 38 -8.25 10.27 25.04
CA SER A 38 -8.74 11.14 26.11
C SER A 38 -10.24 10.96 26.38
N LEU A 39 -11.05 10.80 25.33
CA LEU A 39 -12.49 10.52 25.48
C LEU A 39 -12.74 9.16 26.12
N SER A 40 -11.93 8.15 25.78
CA SER A 40 -11.97 6.83 26.43
C SER A 40 -11.71 6.94 27.93
N ASP A 41 -10.69 7.69 28.35
CA ASP A 41 -10.38 7.93 29.76
C ASP A 41 -11.53 8.66 30.50
N GLN A 42 -12.21 9.57 29.80
CA GLN A 42 -13.39 10.26 30.34
C GLN A 42 -14.59 9.31 30.52
N VAL A 43 -14.79 8.35 29.61
CA VAL A 43 -15.82 7.29 29.78
C VAL A 43 -15.55 6.49 31.04
N GLU A 44 -14.31 6.07 31.27
CA GLU A 44 -13.91 5.34 32.49
C GLU A 44 -14.13 6.18 33.77
N THR A 45 -13.80 7.46 33.70
CA THR A 45 -14.04 8.41 34.80
C THR A 45 -15.54 8.55 35.12
N TYR A 46 -16.41 8.61 34.12
CA TYR A 46 -17.86 8.64 34.36
C TYR A 46 -18.40 7.33 34.93
N ARG A 47 -17.84 6.18 34.52
CA ARG A 47 -18.19 4.89 35.11
C ARG A 47 -17.81 4.82 36.59
N SER A 48 -16.62 5.30 36.97
CA SER A 48 -16.17 5.30 38.38
C SER A 48 -16.95 6.28 39.26
N GLN A 49 -17.53 7.33 38.68
CA GLN A 49 -18.41 8.28 39.36
C GLN A 49 -19.89 7.84 39.43
N ASN A 50 -20.23 6.60 39.06
CA ASN A 50 -21.60 6.07 38.95
C ASN A 50 -22.50 6.86 37.97
N ARG A 51 -21.91 7.60 37.02
CA ARG A 51 -22.63 8.35 35.97
C ARG A 51 -22.84 7.48 34.74
N HIS A 52 -23.49 6.33 34.92
CA HIS A 52 -23.58 5.28 33.90
C HIS A 52 -24.24 5.73 32.59
N GLU A 53 -25.35 6.47 32.64
CA GLU A 53 -26.02 6.96 31.43
C GLU A 53 -25.15 7.91 30.60
N ALA A 54 -24.40 8.79 31.27
CA ALA A 54 -23.46 9.70 30.62
C ALA A 54 -22.27 8.93 30.03
N ALA A 55 -21.76 7.93 30.74
CA ALA A 55 -20.70 7.07 30.25
C ALA A 55 -21.13 6.26 29.01
N THR A 56 -22.33 5.66 29.03
CA THR A 56 -22.86 4.88 27.90
C THR A 56 -23.04 5.75 26.67
N ARG A 57 -23.65 6.93 26.82
CA ARG A 57 -23.84 7.86 25.69
C ARG A 57 -22.51 8.32 25.09
N LEU A 58 -21.51 8.59 25.93
CA LEU A 58 -20.19 9.00 25.47
C LEU A 58 -19.44 7.84 24.77
N ASP A 59 -19.58 6.62 25.29
CA ASP A 59 -19.01 5.42 24.68
C ASP A 59 -19.64 5.14 23.30
N GLU A 60 -20.96 5.25 23.16
CA GLU A 60 -21.63 5.13 21.85
C GLU A 60 -21.09 6.13 20.82
N GLN A 61 -20.88 7.39 21.23
CA GLN A 61 -20.27 8.41 20.36
C GLN A 61 -18.81 8.08 20.03
N LEU A 62 -18.05 7.57 21.00
CA LEU A 62 -16.67 7.11 20.81
C LEU A 62 -16.60 6.00 19.76
N GLN A 63 -17.50 5.01 19.82
CA GLN A 63 -17.53 3.91 18.84
C GLN A 63 -17.82 4.43 17.42
N LEU A 64 -18.75 5.37 17.26
CA LEU A 64 -19.03 6.00 15.97
C LEU A 64 -17.81 6.75 15.42
N MET A 65 -17.09 7.47 16.29
CA MET A 65 -15.87 8.18 15.90
C MET A 65 -14.74 7.21 15.49
N LYS A 66 -14.57 6.09 16.21
CA LYS A 66 -13.61 5.04 15.88
C LYS A 66 -13.90 4.43 14.51
N ALA A 67 -15.15 4.03 14.25
CA ALA A 67 -15.55 3.48 12.96
C ALA A 67 -15.26 4.46 11.81
N ARG A 68 -15.59 5.75 12.01
CA ARG A 68 -15.29 6.77 11.00
C ARG A 68 -13.78 6.97 10.79
N LEU A 69 -12.98 6.89 11.85
CA LEU A 69 -11.53 7.01 11.72
C LEU A 69 -10.92 5.81 10.99
N GLU A 70 -11.43 4.60 11.21
CA GLU A 70 -11.04 3.40 10.45
C GLU A 70 -11.33 3.55 8.95
N GLU A 71 -12.51 4.08 8.59
CA GLU A 71 -12.84 4.38 7.20
C GLU A 71 -11.85 5.37 6.59
N ILE A 72 -11.53 6.46 7.29
CA ILE A 72 -10.59 7.46 6.79
C ILE A 72 -9.16 6.89 6.74
N SER A 73 -8.78 6.02 7.67
CA SER A 73 -7.50 5.30 7.65
C SER A 73 -7.35 4.48 6.38
N SER A 74 -8.42 3.78 5.98
CA SER A 74 -8.43 3.02 4.73
C SER A 74 -8.23 3.91 3.50
N LYS A 75 -8.84 5.10 3.48
CA LYS A 75 -8.68 6.08 2.39
C LYS A 75 -7.29 6.69 2.37
N LEU A 76 -6.72 7.01 3.53
CA LEU A 76 -5.35 7.51 3.65
C LEU A 76 -4.33 6.47 3.17
N LYS A 77 -4.52 5.19 3.51
CA LYS A 77 -3.70 4.09 2.99
C LYS A 77 -3.79 3.98 1.47
N ARG A 78 -4.98 4.15 0.89
CA ARG A 78 -5.16 4.18 -0.57
C ARG A 78 -4.45 5.37 -1.21
N PHE A 79 -4.59 6.56 -0.63
CA PHE A 79 -3.93 7.77 -1.13
C PHE A 79 -2.40 7.67 -1.10
N GLN A 80 -1.85 6.97 -0.11
CA GLN A 80 -0.42 6.67 -0.02
C GLN A 80 0.09 5.68 -1.08
N ARG A 81 -0.80 4.86 -1.66
CA ARG A 81 -0.42 3.93 -2.72
C ARG A 81 -0.47 4.64 -4.07
N PRO A 82 0.61 4.60 -4.87
CA PRO A 82 0.55 5.09 -6.23
C PRO A 82 -0.50 4.29 -7.01
N ASN A 83 -1.43 4.96 -7.71
CA ASN A 83 -2.53 4.31 -8.43
C ASN A 83 -2.10 3.24 -9.44
N GLU A 84 -0.89 3.34 -9.98
CA GLU A 84 -0.35 2.38 -10.94
C GLU A 84 0.46 1.25 -10.29
N PHE A 85 0.65 1.24 -8.97
CA PHE A 85 1.54 0.30 -8.30
C PHE A 85 1.06 -1.15 -8.44
N GLU A 86 -0.19 -1.45 -8.05
CA GLU A 86 -0.78 -2.79 -8.13
C GLU A 86 -0.86 -3.34 -9.57
N PRO A 87 -1.31 -2.58 -10.57
CA PRO A 87 -1.25 -3.02 -11.97
C PRO A 87 0.17 -3.29 -12.45
N LYS A 88 1.13 -2.43 -12.07
CA LYS A 88 2.52 -2.52 -12.52
C LYS A 88 3.25 -3.72 -11.92
N ILE A 89 3.07 -3.99 -10.62
CA ILE A 89 3.64 -5.19 -9.99
C ILE A 89 3.04 -6.47 -10.58
N ALA A 90 1.72 -6.51 -10.83
CA ALA A 90 1.08 -7.66 -11.47
C ALA A 90 1.63 -7.93 -12.87
N ARG A 91 1.80 -6.88 -13.69
CA ARG A 91 2.39 -6.99 -15.03
C ARG A 91 3.82 -7.55 -14.98
N LEU A 92 4.66 -7.00 -14.10
CA LEU A 92 6.04 -7.45 -13.94
C LEU A 92 6.12 -8.89 -13.44
N SER A 93 5.28 -9.26 -12.46
CA SER A 93 5.23 -10.63 -11.96
C SER A 93 4.84 -11.63 -13.04
N ASN A 94 3.82 -11.32 -13.85
CA ASN A 94 3.42 -12.19 -14.96
C ASN A 94 4.54 -12.33 -16.00
N LEU A 95 5.17 -11.23 -16.41
CA LEU A 95 6.28 -11.25 -17.35
C LEU A 95 7.45 -12.09 -16.82
N LEU A 96 7.85 -11.91 -15.56
CA LEU A 96 8.93 -12.67 -14.95
C LEU A 96 8.60 -14.16 -14.86
N MET A 97 7.33 -14.51 -14.61
CA MET A 97 6.85 -15.90 -14.60
C MET A 97 6.89 -16.53 -16.00
N GLU A 98 6.51 -15.78 -17.04
CA GLU A 98 6.63 -16.22 -18.44
C GLU A 98 8.10 -16.45 -18.84
N VAL A 99 8.99 -15.53 -18.47
CA VAL A 99 10.44 -15.68 -18.70
C VAL A 99 10.98 -16.90 -17.95
N GLU A 100 10.62 -17.09 -16.68
CA GLU A 100 11.04 -18.25 -15.90
C GLU A 100 10.55 -19.56 -16.54
N HIS A 101 9.30 -19.61 -17.00
CA HIS A 101 8.74 -20.77 -17.67
C HIS A 101 9.45 -21.06 -18.99
N GLY A 102 9.69 -20.04 -19.81
CA GLY A 102 10.41 -20.18 -21.08
C GLY A 102 11.86 -20.62 -20.89
N MET A 103 12.55 -20.09 -19.87
CA MET A 103 13.91 -20.50 -19.53
C MET A 103 14.01 -21.97 -19.07
N LYS A 104 12.99 -22.49 -18.37
CA LYS A 104 12.93 -23.91 -17.98
C LYS A 104 12.76 -24.86 -19.17
N GLN A 105 12.30 -24.36 -20.31
CA GLN A 105 12.14 -25.14 -21.54
C GLN A 105 13.38 -25.09 -22.45
N LEU A 106 14.36 -24.23 -22.15
CA LEU A 106 15.61 -24.13 -22.88
C LEU A 106 16.53 -25.30 -22.51
N GLU A 107 16.35 -26.43 -23.20
CA GLU A 107 17.26 -27.57 -23.15
C GLU A 107 17.98 -27.72 -24.49
N VAL A 108 19.26 -28.10 -24.47
CA VAL A 108 19.99 -28.45 -25.70
C VAL A 108 19.50 -29.82 -26.15
N THR A 109 18.64 -29.85 -27.16
CA THR A 109 17.98 -31.07 -27.63
C THR A 109 18.67 -31.69 -28.84
N SER A 110 19.66 -31.01 -29.43
CA SER A 110 20.34 -31.42 -30.66
C SER A 110 21.73 -30.79 -30.78
N GLU A 111 22.67 -31.49 -31.41
CA GLU A 111 23.98 -30.96 -31.81
C GLU A 111 23.95 -30.26 -33.18
N SER A 112 22.78 -30.19 -33.83
CA SER A 112 22.65 -29.49 -35.11
C SER A 112 22.92 -27.98 -34.95
N PRO A 113 23.77 -27.38 -35.82
CA PRO A 113 24.07 -25.96 -35.76
C PRO A 113 22.83 -25.06 -35.78
N GLU A 114 21.81 -25.44 -36.55
CA GLU A 114 20.55 -24.70 -36.67
C GLU A 114 19.78 -24.68 -35.34
N THR A 115 19.63 -25.84 -34.68
CA THR A 115 18.94 -25.91 -33.39
C THR A 115 19.70 -25.14 -32.31
N ILE A 116 21.03 -25.24 -32.29
CA ILE A 116 21.88 -24.47 -31.35
C ILE A 116 21.71 -22.96 -31.58
N GLN A 117 21.66 -22.53 -32.83
CA GLN A 117 21.48 -21.12 -33.18
C GLN A 117 20.09 -20.61 -32.76
N ASP A 118 19.02 -21.39 -32.98
CA ASP A 118 17.67 -21.04 -32.55
C ASP A 118 17.57 -20.92 -31.02
N GLN A 119 18.19 -21.83 -30.29
CA GLN A 119 18.26 -21.79 -28.82
C GLN A 119 19.05 -20.58 -28.32
N LEU A 120 20.18 -20.26 -28.96
CA LEU A 120 20.94 -19.06 -28.65
C LEU A 120 20.12 -17.79 -28.87
N MET A 121 19.34 -17.71 -29.95
CA MET A 121 18.45 -16.58 -30.22
C MET A 121 17.38 -16.43 -29.11
N GLN A 122 16.80 -17.54 -28.65
CA GLN A 122 15.84 -17.51 -27.54
C GLN A 122 16.49 -17.06 -26.21
N CYS A 123 17.69 -17.55 -25.89
CA CYS A 123 18.45 -17.09 -24.73
C CYS A 123 18.72 -15.57 -24.79
N MET A 124 19.13 -15.07 -25.95
CA MET A 124 19.38 -13.64 -26.16
C MET A 124 18.10 -12.81 -26.03
N HIS A 125 16.95 -13.35 -26.45
CA HIS A 125 15.66 -12.72 -26.27
C HIS A 125 15.30 -12.57 -24.78
N PHE A 126 15.41 -13.63 -23.98
CA PHE A 126 15.15 -13.56 -22.53
C PHE A 126 16.14 -12.62 -21.82
N TYR A 127 17.42 -12.65 -22.19
CA TYR A 127 18.42 -11.74 -21.66
C TYR A 127 18.03 -10.27 -21.90
N LYS A 128 17.61 -9.94 -23.13
CA LYS A 128 17.16 -8.60 -23.48
C LYS A 128 15.94 -8.19 -22.66
N LEU A 129 14.90 -9.02 -22.60
CA LEU A 129 13.70 -8.75 -21.80
C LEU A 129 14.04 -8.48 -20.33
N LEU A 130 14.85 -9.34 -19.71
CA LEU A 130 15.28 -9.18 -18.31
C LEU A 130 16.07 -7.88 -18.11
N SER A 131 16.92 -7.52 -19.07
CA SER A 131 17.70 -6.28 -19.01
C SER A 131 16.83 -5.03 -19.07
N GLU A 132 15.77 -5.05 -19.89
CA GLU A 132 14.84 -3.94 -20.09
C GLU A 132 13.96 -3.72 -18.85
N VAL A 133 13.51 -4.80 -18.20
CA VAL A 133 12.62 -4.69 -17.03
C VAL A 133 13.34 -4.50 -15.70
N LYS A 134 14.67 -4.64 -15.66
CA LYS A 134 15.47 -4.51 -14.42
C LYS A 134 15.19 -3.20 -13.67
N SER A 135 15.28 -2.06 -14.35
CA SER A 135 15.09 -0.75 -13.73
C SER A 135 13.67 -0.58 -13.20
N GLU A 136 12.69 -1.16 -13.88
CA GLU A 136 11.29 -1.13 -13.49
C GLU A 136 11.03 -1.99 -12.25
N VAL A 137 11.62 -3.19 -12.18
CA VAL A 137 11.57 -4.05 -10.98
C VAL A 137 12.21 -3.36 -9.78
N GLU A 138 13.38 -2.72 -9.96
CA GLU A 138 14.03 -1.96 -8.89
C GLU A 138 13.17 -0.79 -8.40
N LEU A 139 12.48 -0.09 -9.31
CA LEU A 139 11.57 1.00 -8.98
C LEU A 139 10.37 0.50 -8.19
N VAL A 140 9.68 -0.54 -8.66
CA VAL A 140 8.53 -1.15 -7.98
C VAL A 140 8.95 -1.71 -6.61
N SER A 141 10.15 -2.30 -6.50
CA SER A 141 10.69 -2.75 -5.23
C SER A 141 10.90 -1.59 -4.24
N ARG A 142 11.42 -0.45 -4.69
CA ARG A 142 11.55 0.77 -3.85
C ARG A 142 10.19 1.32 -3.44
N GLN A 143 9.24 1.44 -4.38
CA GLN A 143 7.88 1.91 -4.10
C GLN A 143 7.17 0.98 -3.10
N GLY A 144 7.31 -0.33 -3.26
CA GLY A 144 6.76 -1.32 -2.33
C GLY A 144 7.28 -1.16 -0.90
N ARG A 145 8.59 -0.88 -0.73
CA ARG A 145 9.16 -0.57 0.59
C ARG A 145 8.57 0.70 1.20
N GLN A 146 8.46 1.77 0.42
CA GLN A 146 7.87 3.02 0.89
C GLN A 146 6.41 2.83 1.31
N ILE A 147 5.64 2.03 0.57
CA ILE A 147 4.25 1.69 0.92
C ILE A 147 4.20 0.89 2.22
N ALA A 148 5.12 -0.07 2.41
CA ALA A 148 5.19 -0.87 3.63
C ALA A 148 5.56 0.00 4.86
N GLU A 149 6.60 0.83 4.74
CA GLU A 149 7.02 1.78 5.78
C GLU A 149 5.92 2.79 6.13
N ALA A 150 5.18 3.28 5.13
CA ALA A 150 4.02 4.14 5.34
C ALA A 150 2.86 3.40 6.03
N GLY A 151 2.69 2.11 5.75
CA GLY A 151 1.71 1.24 6.40
C GLY A 151 2.06 0.92 7.86
N GLU A 152 3.34 0.78 8.21
CA GLU A 152 3.81 0.56 9.58
C GLU A 152 3.59 1.77 10.49
N LEU A 153 3.67 3.00 9.95
CA LEU A 153 3.30 4.22 10.68
C LEU A 153 1.80 4.30 11.03
N GLY A 154 0.96 3.38 10.54
CA GLY A 154 -0.46 3.28 10.84
C GLY A 154 -0.84 2.09 11.73
N SER A 155 0.14 1.38 12.32
CA SER A 155 -0.15 0.42 13.39
C SER A 155 0.13 1.12 14.73
N PRO A 156 -0.89 1.39 15.56
CA PRO A 156 -0.63 1.66 16.96
C PRO A 156 0.12 0.43 17.48
N ARG A 157 1.34 0.63 18.00
CA ARG A 157 1.96 -0.38 18.84
C ARG A 157 1.02 -0.56 20.03
N GLU A 158 0.55 -1.80 20.19
CA GLU A 158 -0.23 -2.26 21.35
C GLU A 158 0.39 -1.83 22.68
#